data_AF-A0A538RMQ6-F1
#
_entry.id   AF-A0A538RMQ6-F1
#
_cell.length_a   1.000
_cell.length_b   1.000
_cell.length_c   1.000
_cell.angle_alpha   90.00
_cell.angle_beta   90.00
_cell.angle_gamma   90.00
#
_symmetry.space_group_name_H-M   'P 1'
#
loop_
_entity.id
_entity.type
_entity.pdbx_description
1 polymer ?
#
loop_
_entity_poly.entity_id
_entity_poly.type
_entity_poly.pdbx_seq_one_letter_code
_entity_poly.pdbx_strand_id
1 'polypeptide(L)'
;MTHYSRSIHGPGFRENQQGIAMISILMLILILTVLGIGAMTITGLENRVAGFASSMEASSAAADSCIATGVKVIQQVLDVSNATSVPTALLDNQTPPGPVPSSNKAQLEKEINGDPTAVADAPIGPPFPAGIIAAVPNLVQTVGAYSVGGDIDFLYRKQRAGSGQQFGAAYDGTAVGGGAGGMDMFYSVDCVATNTATGMSSRIAAIYACLYNEGCTRKL
;
A
#
# COMPACT_ATOMS: atom_id res chain seq x y z
N MET A 1 65.09 -6.12 82.55
CA MET A 1 63.80 -5.74 81.96
C MET A 1 63.73 -6.29 80.55
N THR A 2 63.05 -7.42 80.37
CA THR A 2 62.91 -8.15 79.11
C THR A 2 61.52 -7.84 78.54
N HIS A 3 61.48 -7.17 77.39
CA HIS A 3 60.23 -6.89 76.67
C HIS A 3 59.73 -8.15 75.95
N TYR A 4 58.54 -8.63 76.33
CA TYR A 4 57.76 -9.61 75.57
C TYR A 4 56.92 -8.86 74.52
N SER A 5 57.19 -9.08 73.24
CA SER A 5 56.29 -8.71 72.15
C SER A 5 55.42 -9.92 71.80
N ARG A 6 54.14 -9.89 72.17
CA ARG A 6 53.14 -10.87 71.73
C ARG A 6 52.58 -10.42 70.37
N SER A 7 52.98 -11.10 69.30
CA SER A 7 52.22 -11.10 68.05
C SER A 7 51.01 -12.01 68.22
N ILE A 8 49.81 -11.42 68.27
CA ILE A 8 48.55 -12.15 68.23
C ILE A 8 48.25 -12.42 66.74
N HIS A 9 48.66 -13.57 66.24
CA HIS A 9 48.11 -14.13 65.00
C HIS A 9 46.83 -14.90 65.35
N GLY A 10 45.67 -14.31 65.05
CA GLY A 10 44.39 -15.00 65.10
C GLY A 10 44.28 -15.99 63.92
N PRO A 11 43.89 -17.26 64.15
CA PRO A 11 43.64 -18.21 63.08
C PRO A 11 42.20 -18.07 62.54
N GLY A 12 42.01 -18.17 61.21
CA GLY A 12 40.74 -18.72 60.68
C GLY A 12 39.83 -17.91 59.73
N PHE A 13 40.21 -16.77 59.13
CA PHE A 13 39.29 -16.02 58.23
C PHE A 13 39.54 -16.16 56.72
N ARG A 14 40.63 -16.78 56.26
CA ARG A 14 41.00 -16.80 54.83
C ARG A 14 40.31 -17.89 54.00
N GLU A 15 40.01 -19.05 54.57
CA GLU A 15 39.43 -20.19 53.84
C GLU A 15 37.92 -20.03 53.60
N ASN A 16 37.18 -19.41 54.53
CA ASN A 16 35.73 -19.22 54.42
C ASN A 16 35.34 -18.08 53.45
N GLN A 17 36.25 -17.13 53.21
CA GLN A 17 36.06 -16.03 52.25
C GLN A 17 36.22 -16.51 50.79
N GLN A 18 37.06 -17.52 50.55
CA GLN A 18 37.27 -18.08 49.21
C GLN A 18 36.04 -18.83 48.69
N GLY A 19 35.32 -19.56 49.54
CA GLY A 19 34.06 -20.22 49.16
C GLY A 19 32.96 -19.23 48.79
N ILE A 20 32.79 -18.17 49.58
CA ILE A 20 31.80 -17.11 49.31
C ILE A 20 32.17 -16.31 48.05
N ALA A 21 33.46 -16.06 47.81
CA ALA A 21 33.93 -15.42 46.59
C ALA A 21 33.68 -16.27 45.32
N MET A 22 33.88 -17.59 45.40
CA MET A 22 33.55 -18.47 44.27
C MET A 22 32.06 -18.50 43.99
N ILE A 23 31.21 -18.56 45.02
CA ILE A 23 29.74 -18.57 44.86
C ILE A 23 29.24 -17.23 44.28
N SER A 24 29.80 -16.10 44.72
CA SER A 24 29.41 -14.79 44.18
C SER A 24 29.81 -14.63 42.71
N ILE A 25 30.99 -15.09 42.32
CA ILE A 25 31.42 -15.10 40.91
C ILE A 25 30.53 -16.01 40.07
N LEU A 26 30.20 -17.20 40.58
CA LEU A 26 29.33 -18.14 39.87
C LEU A 26 27.93 -17.56 39.66
N MET A 27 27.36 -16.92 40.68
CA MET A 27 26.11 -16.16 40.59
C MET A 27 26.21 -15.02 39.57
N LEU A 28 27.30 -14.25 39.57
CA LEU A 28 27.50 -13.17 38.60
C LEU A 28 27.59 -13.68 37.16
N ILE A 29 28.30 -14.79 36.92
CA ILE A 29 28.37 -15.43 35.61
C ILE A 29 26.98 -15.92 35.18
N LEU A 30 26.20 -16.50 36.09
CA LEU A 30 24.85 -16.98 35.80
C LEU A 30 23.89 -15.83 35.44
N ILE A 31 23.98 -14.70 36.15
CA ILE A 31 23.20 -13.51 35.82
C ILE A 31 23.62 -12.95 34.45
N LEU A 32 24.93 -12.87 34.18
CA LEU A 32 25.45 -12.37 32.90
C LEU A 32 25.07 -13.26 31.71
N THR A 33 25.04 -14.59 31.86
CA THR A 33 24.63 -15.49 30.78
C THR A 33 23.15 -15.34 30.47
N VAL A 34 22.29 -15.22 31.49
CA VAL A 34 20.84 -15.00 31.29
C VAL A 34 20.59 -13.65 30.62
N LEU A 35 21.28 -12.59 31.05
CA LEU A 35 21.21 -11.27 30.41
C LEU A 35 21.73 -11.31 28.96
N GLY A 36 22.80 -12.05 28.70
CA GLY A 36 23.36 -12.23 27.35
C GLY A 36 22.37 -12.91 26.39
N ILE A 37 21.73 -14.00 26.84
CA ILE A 37 20.70 -14.69 26.04
C ILE A 37 19.49 -13.77 25.81
N GLY A 38 19.04 -13.06 26.86
CA GLY A 38 17.95 -12.09 26.76
C GLY A 38 18.25 -10.95 25.78
N ALA A 39 19.48 -10.43 25.77
CA ALA A 39 19.89 -9.38 24.83
C ALA A 39 19.90 -9.88 23.36
N MET A 40 20.38 -11.10 23.12
CA MET A 40 20.39 -11.69 21.78
C MET A 40 18.99 -11.94 21.22
N THR A 41 18.05 -12.40 22.06
CA THR A 41 16.66 -12.63 21.62
C THR A 41 15.93 -11.33 21.31
N ILE A 42 16.13 -10.28 22.13
CA ILE A 42 15.57 -8.94 21.87
C ILE A 42 16.11 -8.39 20.54
N THR A 43 17.43 -8.45 20.33
CA THR A 43 18.06 -8.01 19.07
C THR A 43 17.50 -8.77 17.85
N GLY A 44 17.29 -10.09 18.00
CA GLY A 44 16.70 -10.92 16.95
C GLY A 44 15.25 -10.54 16.62
N LEU A 45 14.46 -10.15 17.62
CA LEU A 45 13.10 -9.66 17.42
C LEU A 45 13.10 -8.28 16.76
N GLU A 46 13.96 -7.36 17.20
CA GLU A 46 14.10 -6.02 16.62
C GLU A 46 14.48 -6.10 15.13
N ASN A 47 15.43 -6.97 14.77
CA ASN A 47 15.82 -7.14 13.37
C ASN A 47 14.67 -7.71 12.52
N ARG A 48 13.87 -8.61 13.06
CA ARG A 48 12.66 -9.11 12.38
C ARG A 48 11.63 -7.99 12.22
N VAL A 49 11.37 -7.23 13.27
CA VAL A 49 10.42 -6.10 13.24
C VAL A 49 10.87 -5.06 12.22
N ALA A 50 12.16 -4.72 12.15
CA ALA A 50 12.71 -3.82 11.14
C ALA A 50 12.55 -4.36 9.70
N GLY A 51 12.78 -5.66 9.50
CA GLY A 51 12.55 -6.32 8.22
C GLY A 51 11.06 -6.31 7.81
N PHE A 52 10.15 -6.54 8.74
CA PHE A 52 8.72 -6.45 8.48
C PHE A 52 8.27 -5.02 8.20
N ALA A 53 8.73 -4.04 8.98
CA ALA A 53 8.39 -2.63 8.78
C ALA A 53 8.83 -2.13 7.39
N SER A 54 10.08 -2.39 7.00
CA SER A 54 10.58 -2.02 5.66
C SER A 54 9.81 -2.72 4.53
N SER A 55 9.44 -3.99 4.71
CA SER A 55 8.65 -4.71 3.70
C SER A 55 7.21 -4.22 3.62
N MET A 56 6.63 -3.79 4.74
CA MET A 56 5.31 -3.16 4.79
C MET A 56 5.33 -1.80 4.09
N GLU A 57 6.33 -0.95 4.37
CA GLU A 57 6.51 0.34 3.68
C GLU A 57 6.68 0.14 2.17
N ALA A 58 7.51 -0.81 1.75
CA ALA A 58 7.68 -1.15 0.34
C ALA A 58 6.37 -1.64 -0.31
N SER A 59 5.57 -2.45 0.40
CA SER A 59 4.27 -2.89 -0.10
C SER A 59 3.25 -1.75 -0.21
N SER A 60 3.25 -0.81 0.74
CA SER A 60 2.40 0.38 0.70
C SER A 60 2.80 1.28 -0.46
N ALA A 61 4.10 1.54 -0.65
CA ALA A 61 4.60 2.35 -1.76
C ALA A 61 4.26 1.72 -3.13
N ALA A 62 4.30 0.40 -3.23
CA ALA A 62 3.86 -0.31 -4.43
C ALA A 62 2.36 -0.12 -4.69
N ALA A 63 1.51 -0.22 -3.67
CA ALA A 63 0.06 0.04 -3.81
C ALA A 63 -0.23 1.51 -4.18
N ASP A 64 0.47 2.48 -3.58
CA ASP A 64 0.32 3.91 -3.91
C ASP A 64 0.68 4.22 -5.37
N SER A 65 1.66 3.52 -5.94
CA SER A 65 2.02 3.70 -7.36
C SER A 65 0.88 3.28 -8.31
N CYS A 66 0.06 2.31 -7.90
CA CYS A 66 -1.14 1.91 -8.65
C CYS A 66 -2.22 3.00 -8.58
N ILE A 67 -2.39 3.64 -7.42
CA ILE A 67 -3.31 4.78 -7.29
C ILE A 67 -2.90 5.90 -8.25
N ALA A 68 -1.61 6.27 -8.29
CA ALA A 68 -1.11 7.28 -9.20
C ALA A 68 -1.34 6.91 -10.68
N THR A 69 -1.18 5.63 -11.02
CA THR A 69 -1.42 5.10 -12.37
C THR A 69 -2.90 5.11 -12.73
N GLY A 70 -3.78 4.66 -11.82
CA GLY A 70 -5.23 4.67 -12.02
C GLY A 70 -5.78 6.07 -12.27
N VAL A 71 -5.31 7.06 -11.52
CA VAL A 71 -5.67 8.47 -11.76
C VAL A 71 -5.22 8.93 -13.15
N LYS A 72 -4.05 8.49 -13.64
CA LYS A 72 -3.59 8.83 -14.99
C LYS A 72 -4.41 8.14 -16.07
N VAL A 73 -4.84 6.90 -15.85
CA VAL A 73 -5.75 6.19 -16.75
C VAL A 73 -7.10 6.90 -16.83
N ILE A 74 -7.70 7.27 -15.69
CA ILE A 74 -8.95 8.05 -15.64
C ILE A 74 -8.78 9.37 -16.41
N GLN A 75 -7.69 10.11 -16.18
CA GLN A 75 -7.41 11.36 -16.89
C GLN A 75 -7.33 11.19 -18.41
N GLN A 76 -6.69 10.13 -18.88
CA GLN A 76 -6.57 9.88 -20.31
C GLN A 76 -7.90 9.47 -20.94
N VAL A 77 -8.73 8.68 -20.24
CA VAL A 77 -10.07 8.35 -20.72
C VAL A 77 -10.96 9.59 -20.77
N LEU A 78 -10.88 10.46 -19.76
CA LEU A 78 -11.66 11.71 -19.71
C LEU A 78 -11.11 12.82 -20.61
N ASP A 79 -10.01 12.59 -21.32
CA ASP A 79 -9.51 13.52 -22.32
C ASP A 79 -10.42 13.46 -23.55
N VAL A 80 -10.87 14.63 -24.02
CA VAL A 80 -11.76 14.76 -25.19
C VAL A 80 -11.14 14.13 -26.44
N SER A 81 -9.81 14.12 -26.56
CA SER A 81 -9.12 13.48 -27.68
C SER A 81 -9.34 11.96 -27.76
N ASN A 82 -9.64 11.32 -26.63
CA ASN A 82 -9.83 9.87 -26.55
C ASN A 82 -11.31 9.44 -26.57
N ALA A 83 -12.24 10.39 -26.74
CA ALA A 83 -13.68 10.13 -26.86
C ALA A 83 -14.24 9.17 -25.79
N THR A 84 -13.74 9.29 -24.55
CA THR A 84 -14.13 8.45 -23.42
C THR A 84 -13.89 6.96 -23.59
N SER A 85 -12.85 6.63 -24.37
CA SER A 85 -12.30 5.29 -24.54
C SER A 85 -10.91 5.17 -23.92
N VAL A 86 -10.51 3.95 -23.53
CA VAL A 86 -9.16 3.68 -23.04
C VAL A 86 -8.20 3.71 -24.24
N PRO A 87 -7.20 4.62 -24.23
CA PRO A 87 -6.18 4.69 -25.28
C PRO A 87 -5.48 3.34 -25.46
N THR A 88 -5.22 2.96 -26.71
CA THR A 88 -4.56 1.68 -27.01
C THR A 88 -3.19 1.60 -26.34
N ALA A 89 -2.47 2.72 -26.23
CA ALA A 89 -1.15 2.81 -25.58
C ALA A 89 -1.12 2.38 -24.10
N LEU A 90 -2.27 2.36 -23.41
CA LEU A 90 -2.35 1.91 -22.02
C LEU A 90 -2.60 0.41 -21.86
N LEU A 91 -2.80 -0.32 -22.95
CA LEU A 91 -3.13 -1.73 -22.90
C LEU A 91 -1.88 -2.61 -22.71
N ASP A 92 -2.06 -3.70 -21.96
CA ASP A 92 -1.04 -4.71 -21.65
C ASP A 92 -0.44 -5.39 -22.88
N ASN A 93 -1.19 -5.42 -23.98
CA ASN A 93 -0.77 -6.00 -25.27
C ASN A 93 0.06 -5.04 -26.14
N GLN A 94 0.39 -3.84 -25.66
CA GLN A 94 1.27 -2.90 -26.36
C GLN A 94 2.75 -3.11 -26.03
N THR A 95 3.62 -2.37 -26.73
CA THR A 95 5.07 -2.37 -26.49
C THR A 95 5.57 -0.95 -26.25
N PRO A 96 6.02 -0.59 -25.03
CA PRO A 96 6.02 -1.42 -23.81
C PRO A 96 4.59 -1.75 -23.32
N PRO A 97 4.40 -2.85 -22.56
CA PRO A 97 3.10 -3.20 -21.98
C PRO A 97 2.56 -2.09 -21.08
N GLY A 98 1.32 -1.69 -21.32
CA GLY A 98 0.60 -0.76 -20.47
C GLY A 98 -0.04 -1.44 -19.24
N PRO A 99 -0.55 -0.66 -18.29
CA PRO A 99 -1.11 -1.17 -17.03
C PRO A 99 -2.54 -1.71 -17.14
N VAL A 100 -3.25 -1.51 -18.25
CA VAL A 100 -4.66 -1.93 -18.40
C VAL A 100 -4.73 -3.27 -19.11
N PRO A 101 -5.32 -4.33 -18.51
CA PRO A 101 -5.54 -5.59 -19.21
C PRO A 101 -6.46 -5.41 -20.43
N SER A 102 -6.00 -5.78 -21.61
CA SER A 102 -6.77 -5.66 -22.86
C SER A 102 -8.09 -6.44 -22.84
N SER A 103 -8.16 -7.53 -22.07
CA SER A 103 -9.39 -8.30 -21.84
C SER A 103 -10.44 -7.55 -21.02
N ASN A 104 -10.03 -6.61 -20.15
CA ASN A 104 -10.94 -5.85 -19.28
C ASN A 104 -11.24 -4.44 -19.79
N LYS A 105 -10.63 -4.02 -20.91
CA LYS A 105 -10.76 -2.67 -21.48
C LYS A 105 -12.21 -2.19 -21.53
N ALA A 106 -13.10 -2.99 -22.11
CA ALA A 106 -14.50 -2.59 -22.33
C ALA A 106 -15.26 -2.40 -21.01
N GLN A 107 -14.85 -3.10 -19.96
CA GLN A 107 -15.45 -3.01 -18.63
C GLN A 107 -14.96 -1.75 -17.91
N LEU A 108 -13.64 -1.49 -17.94
CA LEU A 108 -13.06 -0.24 -17.44
C LEU A 108 -13.64 1.01 -18.12
N GLU A 109 -13.89 0.95 -19.44
CA GLU A 109 -14.56 2.04 -20.15
C GLU A 109 -15.96 2.30 -19.61
N LYS A 110 -16.74 1.24 -19.33
CA LYS A 110 -18.08 1.35 -18.75
C LYS A 110 -18.03 1.93 -17.34
N GLU A 111 -17.10 1.46 -16.51
CA GLU A 111 -16.90 1.99 -15.16
C GLU A 111 -16.55 3.47 -15.21
N ILE A 112 -15.53 3.88 -15.96
CA ILE A 112 -15.13 5.29 -16.02
C ILE A 112 -16.26 6.18 -16.54
N ASN A 113 -17.02 5.68 -17.51
CA ASN A 113 -18.18 6.35 -18.09
C ASN A 113 -19.44 6.32 -17.22
N GLY A 114 -19.41 5.65 -16.06
CA GLY A 114 -20.55 5.51 -15.16
C GLY A 114 -21.74 4.79 -15.80
N ASP A 115 -21.47 3.84 -16.69
CA ASP A 115 -22.49 3.01 -17.32
C ASP A 115 -23.08 2.04 -16.28
N PRO A 116 -24.41 2.05 -16.06
CA PRO A 116 -25.04 1.19 -15.06
C PRO A 116 -24.99 -0.32 -15.40
N THR A 117 -24.54 -0.67 -16.61
CA THR A 117 -24.32 -2.06 -17.05
C THR A 117 -22.91 -2.57 -16.75
N ALA A 118 -22.06 -1.75 -16.14
CA ALA A 118 -20.78 -2.20 -15.60
C ALA A 118 -20.99 -3.36 -14.62
N VAL A 119 -20.24 -4.44 -14.80
CA VAL A 119 -20.18 -5.56 -13.87
C VAL A 119 -19.21 -5.17 -12.74
N ALA A 120 -19.62 -5.35 -11.49
CA ALA A 120 -18.73 -5.11 -10.36
C ALA A 120 -17.47 -5.98 -10.47
N ASP A 121 -16.32 -5.34 -10.35
CA ASP A 121 -15.01 -5.97 -10.30
C ASP A 121 -14.28 -5.67 -8.97
N ALA A 122 -12.99 -5.96 -8.92
CA ALA A 122 -12.18 -5.92 -7.71
C ALA A 122 -10.68 -5.86 -8.06
N PRO A 123 -9.85 -5.25 -7.20
CA PRO A 123 -8.41 -5.08 -7.46
C PRO A 123 -7.64 -6.40 -7.42
N ILE A 124 -8.23 -7.44 -6.83
CA ILE A 124 -7.75 -8.82 -6.89
C ILE A 124 -8.97 -9.69 -7.23
N GLY A 125 -8.78 -10.64 -8.16
CA GLY A 125 -9.77 -11.69 -8.42
C GLY A 125 -10.14 -12.49 -7.15
N PRO A 126 -11.19 -13.33 -7.20
CA PRO A 126 -11.82 -13.95 -6.03
C PRO A 126 -10.81 -14.60 -5.05
N PRO A 127 -11.12 -14.56 -3.73
CA PRO A 127 -12.23 -15.35 -3.21
C PRO A 127 -13.22 -14.50 -2.38
N PHE A 128 -14.00 -13.65 -3.03
CA PHE A 128 -15.36 -13.38 -2.57
C PHE A 128 -16.28 -14.48 -3.14
N PRO A 129 -17.39 -14.85 -2.46
CA PRO A 129 -17.99 -16.18 -2.50
C PRO A 129 -17.98 -16.83 -3.89
N ALA A 130 -17.47 -18.06 -3.93
CA ALA A 130 -17.31 -18.85 -5.16
C ALA A 130 -18.63 -18.86 -5.97
N GLY A 131 -18.56 -18.39 -7.22
CA GLY A 131 -19.72 -18.28 -8.11
C GLY A 131 -19.87 -16.91 -8.78
N ILE A 132 -19.14 -15.89 -8.33
CA ILE A 132 -19.00 -14.63 -9.06
C ILE A 132 -17.81 -14.76 -10.03
N ILE A 133 -18.06 -14.43 -11.29
CA ILE A 133 -17.08 -14.44 -12.40
C ILE A 133 -15.81 -13.75 -11.91
N ALA A 134 -14.64 -14.34 -12.17
CA ALA A 134 -13.37 -13.79 -11.73
C ALA A 134 -13.25 -12.34 -12.18
N ALA A 135 -13.41 -11.40 -11.23
CA ALA A 135 -13.18 -9.99 -11.47
C ALA A 135 -11.74 -9.82 -11.94
N VAL A 136 -11.57 -9.32 -13.16
CA VAL A 136 -10.27 -8.98 -13.71
C VAL A 136 -9.96 -7.57 -13.24
N PRO A 137 -8.83 -7.30 -12.56
CA PRO A 137 -8.51 -5.96 -12.13
C PRO A 137 -8.48 -4.99 -13.32
N ASN A 138 -8.96 -3.77 -13.12
CA ASN A 138 -8.84 -2.69 -14.11
C ASN A 138 -7.37 -2.35 -14.43
N LEU A 139 -6.51 -2.49 -13.44
CA LEU A 139 -5.08 -2.18 -13.53
C LEU A 139 -4.27 -3.38 -13.05
N VAL A 140 -3.22 -3.73 -13.79
CA VAL A 140 -2.24 -4.73 -13.40
C VAL A 140 -0.85 -4.20 -13.73
N GLN A 141 0.01 -4.14 -12.72
CA GLN A 141 1.41 -3.75 -12.90
C GLN A 141 2.33 -4.51 -11.95
N THR A 142 3.62 -4.53 -12.27
CA THR A 142 4.66 -5.09 -11.41
C THR A 142 5.56 -3.97 -10.90
N VAL A 143 5.73 -3.91 -9.58
CA VAL A 143 6.58 -2.91 -8.91
C VAL A 143 7.61 -3.64 -8.07
N GLY A 144 8.81 -3.82 -8.62
CA GLY A 144 9.84 -4.65 -7.98
C GLY A 144 9.36 -6.09 -7.80
N ALA A 145 9.29 -6.56 -6.55
CA ALA A 145 8.83 -7.91 -6.20
C ALA A 145 7.31 -8.01 -5.95
N TYR A 146 6.56 -6.94 -6.18
CA TYR A 146 5.12 -6.88 -5.93
C TYR A 146 4.33 -6.96 -7.24
N SER A 147 3.32 -7.84 -7.24
CA SER A 147 2.23 -7.78 -8.21
C SER A 147 1.17 -6.84 -7.65
N VAL A 148 0.82 -5.81 -8.40
CA VAL A 148 -0.14 -4.79 -7.97
C VAL A 148 -1.36 -4.86 -8.88
N GLY A 149 -2.52 -5.13 -8.29
CA GLY A 149 -3.81 -5.07 -8.96
C GLY A 149 -4.59 -3.85 -8.47
N GLY A 150 -5.34 -3.22 -9.37
CA GLY A 150 -6.13 -2.03 -9.08
C GLY A 150 -7.50 -2.07 -9.71
N ASP A 151 -8.39 -1.32 -9.09
CA ASP A 151 -9.83 -1.23 -9.36
C ASP A 151 -10.25 0.23 -9.39
N ILE A 152 -11.10 0.59 -10.32
CA ILE A 152 -11.58 1.94 -10.57
C ILE A 152 -13.10 1.87 -10.70
N ASP A 153 -13.82 2.34 -9.69
CA ASP A 153 -15.26 2.51 -9.80
C ASP A 153 -15.62 3.97 -9.99
N PHE A 154 -16.64 4.20 -10.81
CA PHE A 154 -17.36 5.46 -10.80
C PHE A 154 -18.39 5.48 -9.67
N LEU A 155 -18.34 6.52 -8.84
CA LEU A 155 -19.24 6.69 -7.71
C LEU A 155 -20.45 7.54 -8.09
N TYR A 156 -20.21 8.81 -8.47
CA TYR A 156 -21.27 9.75 -8.82
C TYR A 156 -20.72 10.99 -9.53
N ARG A 157 -21.63 11.77 -10.11
CA ARG A 157 -21.35 13.09 -10.69
C ARG A 157 -22.03 14.18 -9.87
N LYS A 158 -21.36 15.30 -9.67
CA LYS A 158 -21.93 16.48 -9.02
C LYS A 158 -21.64 17.71 -9.88
N GLN A 159 -22.59 18.64 -9.94
CA GLN A 159 -22.31 19.94 -10.56
C GLN A 159 -21.33 20.72 -9.72
N ARG A 160 -20.32 21.30 -10.34
CA ARG A 160 -19.36 22.17 -9.69
C ARG A 160 -20.06 23.45 -9.26
N ALA A 161 -19.80 23.90 -8.03
CA ALA A 161 -20.37 25.16 -7.57
C ALA A 161 -19.87 26.31 -8.47
N GLY A 162 -20.81 27.10 -9.00
CA GLY A 162 -20.52 28.21 -9.92
C GLY A 162 -20.41 27.84 -11.40
N SER A 163 -20.57 26.56 -11.77
CA SER A 163 -20.67 26.19 -13.18
C SER A 163 -22.07 26.52 -13.73
N GLY A 164 -22.15 27.47 -14.66
CA GLY A 164 -23.38 27.70 -15.40
C GLY A 164 -23.68 26.48 -16.26
N GLN A 165 -24.79 25.79 -16.00
CA GLN A 165 -25.24 24.73 -16.90
C GLN A 165 -25.47 25.35 -18.28
N GLN A 166 -24.70 24.94 -19.29
CA GLN A 166 -24.84 25.42 -20.67
C GLN A 166 -26.07 24.78 -21.35
N PHE A 167 -27.26 24.97 -20.78
CA PHE A 167 -28.53 24.46 -21.33
C PHE A 167 -28.96 25.14 -22.65
N GLY A 168 -28.22 26.14 -23.13
CA GLY A 168 -28.60 26.96 -24.30
C GLY A 168 -27.81 26.72 -25.60
N ALA A 169 -26.76 25.89 -25.62
CA ALA A 169 -25.87 25.78 -26.79
C ALA A 169 -26.38 24.83 -27.90
N ALA A 170 -27.53 24.17 -27.72
CA ALA A 170 -28.05 23.18 -28.67
C ALA A 170 -28.80 23.78 -29.89
N TYR A 171 -29.00 25.10 -29.95
CA TYR A 171 -29.77 25.73 -31.04
C TYR A 171 -28.94 25.95 -32.34
N ASP A 172 -27.61 25.84 -32.29
CA ASP A 172 -26.72 26.06 -33.45
C ASP A 172 -26.02 24.76 -33.93
N GLY A 173 -26.64 23.61 -33.69
CA GLY A 173 -26.22 22.31 -34.23
C GLY A 173 -24.89 21.74 -33.71
N THR A 174 -24.13 22.48 -32.91
CA THR A 174 -22.91 22.00 -32.26
C THR A 174 -23.19 21.70 -30.81
N ALA A 175 -23.82 20.54 -30.55
CA ALA A 175 -24.01 20.04 -29.20
C ALA A 175 -22.64 19.73 -28.57
N VAL A 176 -22.07 20.70 -27.85
CA VAL A 176 -21.08 20.38 -26.83
C VAL A 176 -21.87 19.70 -25.72
N GLY A 177 -21.84 18.36 -25.70
CA GLY A 177 -22.56 17.56 -24.71
C GLY A 177 -22.32 18.12 -23.30
N GLY A 178 -23.33 18.04 -22.43
CA GLY A 178 -23.40 18.70 -21.11
C GLY A 178 -22.30 18.36 -20.09
N GLY A 179 -21.14 17.86 -20.51
CA GLY A 179 -19.92 17.63 -19.74
C GLY A 179 -18.85 18.73 -19.86
N ALA A 180 -18.92 19.66 -20.81
CA ALA A 180 -17.90 20.72 -20.95
C ALA A 180 -18.01 21.86 -19.91
N GLY A 181 -19.11 21.92 -19.17
CA GLY A 181 -19.44 23.02 -18.26
C GLY A 181 -19.43 22.65 -16.77
N GLY A 182 -18.37 21.99 -16.27
CA GLY A 182 -18.10 21.92 -14.82
C GLY A 182 -18.89 20.86 -14.03
N MET A 183 -18.86 19.60 -14.47
CA MET A 183 -19.28 18.48 -13.61
C MET A 183 -18.05 17.82 -12.98
N ASP A 184 -18.06 17.68 -11.66
CA ASP A 184 -17.07 16.88 -10.93
C ASP A 184 -17.51 15.41 -10.95
N MET A 185 -16.66 14.53 -11.47
CA MET A 185 -16.86 13.08 -11.48
C MET A 185 -16.05 12.45 -10.35
N PHE A 186 -16.71 11.67 -9.49
CA PHE A 186 -16.07 11.03 -8.34
C PHE A 186 -15.80 9.57 -8.65
N TYR A 187 -14.56 9.15 -8.39
CA TYR A 187 -14.08 7.79 -8.59
C TYR A 187 -13.48 7.22 -7.30
N SER A 188 -13.75 5.96 -6.99
CA SER A 188 -12.91 5.19 -6.07
C SER A 188 -11.80 4.54 -6.86
N VAL A 189 -10.59 4.60 -6.34
CA VAL A 189 -9.46 3.82 -6.84
C VAL A 189 -8.96 2.99 -5.68
N ASP A 190 -8.97 1.68 -5.85
CA ASP A 190 -8.53 0.72 -4.85
C ASP A 190 -7.41 -0.13 -5.43
N CYS A 191 -6.32 -0.26 -4.70
CA CYS A 191 -5.12 -0.94 -5.17
C CYS A 191 -4.59 -1.88 -4.10
N VAL A 192 -4.21 -3.08 -4.51
CA VAL A 192 -3.58 -4.07 -3.64
C VAL A 192 -2.25 -4.51 -4.23
N ALA A 193 -1.19 -4.34 -3.46
CA ALA A 193 0.14 -4.84 -3.79
C ALA A 193 0.42 -6.12 -3.00
N THR A 194 0.70 -7.21 -3.72
CA THR A 194 1.02 -8.52 -3.13
C THR A 194 2.44 -8.91 -3.51
N ASN A 195 3.27 -9.19 -2.51
CA ASN A 195 4.62 -9.71 -2.71
C ASN A 195 4.51 -11.14 -3.27
N THR A 196 5.09 -11.38 -4.45
CA THR A 196 4.93 -12.66 -5.16
C THR A 196 5.65 -13.83 -4.49
N ALA A 197 6.66 -13.55 -3.65
CA ALA A 197 7.43 -14.57 -2.95
C ALA A 197 6.87 -14.92 -1.57
N THR A 198 6.32 -13.95 -0.85
CA THR A 198 5.87 -14.13 0.55
C THR A 198 4.35 -14.11 0.72
N GLY A 199 3.60 -13.63 -0.27
CA GLY A 199 2.14 -13.46 -0.19
C GLY A 199 1.69 -12.30 0.70
N MET A 200 2.63 -11.52 1.25
CA MET A 200 2.30 -10.32 2.03
C MET A 200 1.64 -9.28 1.13
N SER A 201 0.47 -8.80 1.56
CA SER A 201 -0.32 -7.84 0.80
C SER A 201 -0.55 -6.53 1.57
N SER A 202 -0.56 -5.41 0.87
CA SER A 202 -1.04 -4.12 1.36
C SER A 202 -2.10 -3.56 0.43
N ARG A 203 -3.14 -2.94 0.98
CA ARG A 203 -4.27 -2.34 0.25
C ARG A 203 -4.38 -0.87 0.57
N ILE A 204 -4.55 -0.05 -0.46
CA ILE A 204 -4.77 1.39 -0.36
C ILE A 204 -5.95 1.73 -1.25
N ALA A 205 -6.90 2.49 -0.71
CA ALA A 205 -8.02 3.02 -1.45
C ALA A 205 -8.09 4.54 -1.27
N ALA A 206 -8.47 5.25 -2.33
CA ALA A 206 -8.60 6.69 -2.34
C ALA A 206 -9.77 7.12 -3.22
N ILE A 207 -10.33 8.29 -2.93
CA ILE A 207 -11.41 8.87 -3.73
C ILE A 207 -10.89 10.12 -4.45
N TYR A 208 -11.13 10.19 -5.76
CA TYR A 208 -10.72 11.29 -6.61
C TYR A 208 -11.94 11.99 -7.21
N ALA A 209 -11.88 13.32 -7.28
CA ALA A 209 -12.77 14.11 -8.11
C ALA A 209 -12.02 14.56 -9.37
N CYS A 210 -12.49 14.11 -10.52
CA CYS A 210 -11.92 14.39 -11.83
C CYS A 210 -12.85 15.28 -12.66
N LEU A 211 -12.25 16.13 -13.47
CA LEU A 211 -12.92 17.00 -14.43
C LEU A 211 -12.45 16.65 -15.83
N TYR A 212 -13.33 16.80 -16.81
CA TYR A 212 -12.96 16.71 -18.22
C TYR A 212 -11.84 17.70 -18.54
N ASN A 213 -10.74 17.19 -19.11
CA ASN A 213 -9.55 17.95 -19.53
C ASN A 213 -8.83 18.81 -18.46
N GLU A 214 -9.29 18.88 -17.22
CA GLU A 214 -8.69 19.72 -16.14
C GLU A 214 -7.95 18.89 -15.07
N GLY A 215 -8.08 17.56 -15.10
CA GLY A 215 -7.35 16.64 -14.21
C GLY A 215 -8.15 16.15 -13.01
N CYS A 216 -7.47 15.49 -12.07
CA CYS A 216 -8.07 14.84 -10.90
C CYS A 216 -7.47 15.34 -9.60
N THR A 217 -8.32 15.54 -8.59
CA THR A 217 -7.96 15.98 -7.25
C THR A 217 -8.36 14.92 -6.23
N ARG A 218 -7.46 14.58 -5.32
CA ARG A 218 -7.76 13.64 -4.22
C ARG A 218 -8.74 14.30 -3.24
N LYS A 219 -9.70 13.52 -2.73
CA LYS A 219 -10.68 13.97 -1.73
C LYS A 219 -10.52 13.24 -0.39
N LEU A 220 -10.24 11.95 -0.44
CA LEU A 220 -10.03 11.04 0.70
C LEU A 220 -8.88 10.09 0.35
#